data_AF-W6JYX0-F1
#
_entry.id   AF-W6JYX0-F1
#
_cell.length_a   1.000
_cell.length_b   1.000
_cell.length_c   1.000
_cell.angle_alpha   90.00
_cell.angle_beta   90.00
_cell.angle_gamma   90.00
#
_symmetry.space_group_name_H-M   'P 1'
#
loop_
_entity.id
_entity.type
_entity.pdbx_description
1 polymer ?
#
loop_
_entity_poly.entity_id
_entity_poly.type
_entity_poly.pdbx_seq_one_letter_code
_entity_poly.pdbx_strand_id
1 'polypeptide(L)'
;MAGTMVQEAFATSPAIRDACGTMFFEHAATLESDIQAAIDQHAPALEVTARSLAVHILVVLHGAFVVSKAGDDPQIVLDSIEHLRRYLRQLFTAEANHPKEKES
;
A
#
# COMPACT_ATOMS: atom_id res chain seq x y z
N MET A 1 14.91 -5.34 5.49
CA MET A 1 16.03 -4.65 6.19
C MET A 1 15.99 -3.14 6.02
N ALA A 2 15.51 -2.59 4.89
CA ALA A 2 15.48 -1.14 4.65
C ALA A 2 14.64 -0.31 5.65
N GLY A 3 13.52 -0.84 6.16
CA GLY A 3 12.64 -0.08 7.08
C GLY A 3 13.29 0.33 8.40
N THR A 4 14.05 -0.58 9.02
CA THR A 4 14.79 -0.29 10.26
C THR A 4 15.98 0.63 10.01
N MET A 5 16.70 0.45 8.90
CA MET A 5 17.81 1.33 8.52
C MET A 5 17.35 2.77 8.23
N VAL A 6 16.18 2.96 7.62
CA VAL A 6 15.61 4.31 7.44
C VAL A 6 15.30 4.94 8.78
N GLN A 7 14.70 4.22 9.73
CA GLN A 7 14.36 4.80 11.04
C GLN A 7 15.61 5.25 11.84
N GLU A 8 16.74 4.55 11.71
CA GLU A 8 17.99 4.91 12.40
C GLU A 8 18.86 5.93 11.64
N ALA A 9 18.82 5.92 10.29
CA ALA A 9 19.70 6.76 9.45
C ALA A 9 19.01 8.02 8.88
N PHE A 10 17.69 8.16 8.99
CA PHE A 10 16.91 9.25 8.36
C PHE A 10 17.43 10.64 8.72
N ALA A 11 17.88 10.83 9.96
CA ALA A 11 18.39 12.11 10.44
C ALA A 11 19.90 12.31 10.20
N THR A 12 20.67 11.25 10.05
CA THR A 12 22.15 11.28 10.10
C THR A 12 22.83 11.06 8.76
N SER A 13 22.14 10.56 7.73
CA SER A 13 22.72 10.40 6.39
C SER A 13 21.70 10.61 5.26
N PRO A 14 21.67 11.81 4.65
CA PRO A 14 20.83 12.13 3.50
C PRO A 14 21.00 11.16 2.32
N ALA A 15 22.23 10.72 2.03
CA ALA A 15 22.50 9.78 0.94
C ALA A 15 21.88 8.39 1.17
N ILE A 16 21.86 7.91 2.41
CA ILE A 16 21.22 6.62 2.76
C ILE A 16 19.70 6.76 2.69
N ARG A 17 19.14 7.87 3.18
CA ARG A 17 17.71 8.17 3.06
C ARG A 17 17.27 8.20 1.59
N ASP A 18 18.02 8.88 0.74
CA ASP A 18 17.67 9.03 -0.68
C ASP A 18 17.81 7.70 -1.41
N ALA A 19 18.85 6.91 -1.15
CA ALA A 19 19.00 5.55 -1.69
C ALA A 19 17.88 4.60 -1.24
N CYS A 20 17.49 4.65 0.04
CA CYS A 20 16.35 3.87 0.54
C CYS A 20 15.03 4.33 -0.08
N GLY A 21 14.83 5.64 -0.23
CA GLY A 21 13.66 6.22 -0.90
C GLY A 21 13.53 5.71 -2.34
N THR A 22 14.62 5.79 -3.12
CA THR A 22 14.68 5.26 -4.49
C THR A 22 14.30 3.78 -4.52
N MET A 23 14.88 2.94 -3.66
CA MET A 23 14.54 1.51 -3.59
C MET A 23 13.05 1.27 -3.32
N PHE A 24 12.43 2.01 -2.40
CA PHE A 24 11.01 1.82 -2.10
C PHE A 24 10.10 2.23 -3.26
N PHE A 25 10.40 3.34 -3.93
CA PHE A 25 9.60 3.80 -5.07
C PHE A 25 9.84 2.98 -6.33
N GLU A 26 11.06 2.50 -6.57
CA GLU A 26 11.34 1.53 -7.64
C GLU A 26 10.60 0.21 -7.39
N HIS A 27 10.56 -0.25 -6.13
CA HIS A 27 9.77 -1.44 -5.80
C HIS A 27 8.27 -1.19 -5.99
N ALA A 28 7.75 -0.01 -5.65
CA ALA A 28 6.36 0.35 -5.91
C ALA A 28 6.06 0.27 -7.41
N ALA A 29 6.98 0.77 -8.26
CA ALA A 29 6.83 0.74 -9.71
C ALA A 29 6.69 -0.69 -10.26
N THR A 30 7.25 -1.71 -9.60
CA THR A 30 7.05 -3.11 -10.02
C THR A 30 5.61 -3.61 -9.87
N LEU A 31 4.83 -2.99 -8.97
CA LEU A 31 3.42 -3.33 -8.74
C LEU A 31 2.47 -2.49 -9.61
N GLU A 32 2.93 -1.33 -10.12
CA GLU A 32 2.06 -0.38 -10.82
C GLU A 32 1.42 -0.98 -12.07
N SER A 33 2.14 -1.81 -12.83
CA SER A 33 1.60 -2.45 -14.04
C SER A 33 0.43 -3.39 -13.72
N ASP A 34 0.58 -4.26 -12.72
CA ASP A 34 -0.46 -5.22 -12.33
C ASP A 34 -1.66 -4.50 -11.73
N ILE A 35 -1.42 -3.45 -10.94
CA ILE A 35 -2.49 -2.64 -10.36
C ILE A 35 -3.23 -1.86 -11.45
N GLN A 36 -2.52 -1.30 -12.43
CA GLN A 36 -3.16 -0.59 -13.54
C GLN A 36 -4.04 -1.55 -14.34
N ALA A 37 -3.54 -2.75 -14.64
CA ALA A 37 -4.33 -3.77 -15.32
C ALA A 37 -5.60 -4.17 -14.52
N ALA A 38 -5.53 -4.17 -13.19
CA ALA A 38 -6.70 -4.40 -12.33
C ALA A 38 -7.69 -3.23 -12.36
N ILE A 39 -7.21 -1.97 -12.32
CA ILE A 39 -8.03 -0.76 -12.44
C ILE A 39 -8.76 -0.72 -13.80
N ASP A 40 -8.07 -1.09 -14.87
CA ASP A 40 -8.63 -1.10 -16.23
C ASP A 40 -9.73 -2.16 -16.40
N GLN A 41 -9.60 -3.31 -15.72
CA GLN A 41 -10.59 -4.40 -15.74
C GLN A 41 -11.73 -4.19 -14.74
N HIS A 42 -11.44 -3.53 -13.62
CA HIS A 42 -12.34 -3.36 -12.50
C HIS A 42 -12.27 -1.91 -12.01
N ALA A 43 -13.27 -1.11 -12.40
CA ALA A 43 -13.35 0.28 -11.95
C ALA A 43 -13.38 0.33 -10.41
N PRO A 44 -12.42 0.99 -9.75
CA PRO A 44 -12.39 1.08 -8.31
C PRO A 44 -13.53 1.99 -7.81
N ALA A 45 -14.06 1.68 -6.63
CA ALA A 45 -15.15 2.42 -6.01
C ALA A 45 -14.73 3.79 -5.44
N LEU A 46 -13.42 4.04 -5.34
CA LEU A 46 -12.84 5.31 -4.92
C LEU A 46 -11.75 5.70 -5.93
N GLU A 47 -11.52 7.01 -6.07
CA GLU A 47 -10.43 7.52 -6.90
C GLU A 47 -9.08 7.07 -6.34
N VAL A 48 -8.38 6.21 -7.10
CA VAL A 48 -7.02 5.75 -6.81
C VAL A 48 -6.19 5.72 -8.09
N THR A 49 -4.89 5.91 -7.94
CA THR A 49 -3.91 5.68 -9.01
C THR A 49 -3.11 4.41 -8.73
N ALA A 50 -2.60 3.76 -9.76
CA ALA A 50 -1.74 2.58 -9.60
C ALA A 50 -0.56 2.85 -8.66
N ARG A 51 0.11 3.99 -8.84
CA ARG A 51 1.20 4.44 -7.96
C ARG A 51 0.76 4.63 -6.51
N SER A 52 -0.37 5.31 -6.27
CA SER A 52 -0.85 5.53 -4.90
C SER A 52 -1.16 4.22 -4.18
N LEU A 53 -1.73 3.24 -4.89
CA LEU A 53 -2.07 1.95 -4.31
C LEU A 53 -0.83 1.07 -4.10
N ALA A 54 0.13 1.09 -5.04
CA ALA A 54 1.42 0.42 -4.88
C ALA A 54 2.17 0.92 -3.64
N VAL A 55 2.25 2.24 -3.46
CA VAL A 55 2.88 2.85 -2.28
C VAL A 55 2.14 2.44 -1.00
N HIS A 56 0.80 2.44 -1.01
CA HIS A 56 0.02 2.02 0.16
C HIS A 56 0.30 0.57 0.57
N ILE A 57 0.32 -0.35 -0.39
CA ILE A 57 0.65 -1.77 -0.15
C ILE A 57 2.02 -1.88 0.52
N LEU A 58 3.04 -1.20 -0.01
CA LEU A 58 4.38 -1.24 0.57
C LEU A 58 4.45 -0.62 1.98
N VAL A 59 3.73 0.47 2.22
CA VAL A 59 3.64 1.09 3.55
C VAL A 59 3.04 0.12 4.56
N VAL A 60 1.94 -0.55 4.22
CA VAL A 60 1.31 -1.54 5.11
C VAL A 60 2.26 -2.70 5.38
N LEU A 61 2.85 -3.31 4.36
CA LEU A 61 3.73 -4.47 4.53
C LEU A 61 4.98 -4.11 5.36
N HIS A 62 5.68 -3.02 5.02
CA HIS A 62 6.87 -2.61 5.77
C HIS A 62 6.55 -2.19 7.20
N GLY A 63 5.45 -1.45 7.41
CA GLY A 63 5.00 -1.05 8.75
C GLY A 63 4.65 -2.25 9.61
N ALA A 64 3.93 -3.23 9.05
CA ALA A 64 3.52 -4.44 9.77
C ALA A 64 4.73 -5.25 10.27
N PHE A 65 5.78 -5.40 9.46
CA PHE A 65 7.00 -6.07 9.90
C PHE A 65 7.75 -5.32 11.01
N VAL A 66 7.71 -3.99 11.03
CA VAL A 66 8.32 -3.20 12.11
C VAL A 66 7.55 -3.42 13.42
N VAL A 67 6.22 -3.29 13.38
CA VAL A 67 5.37 -3.42 14.57
C VAL A 67 5.40 -4.86 15.10
N SER A 68 5.37 -5.86 14.21
CA SER A 68 5.49 -7.27 14.56
C SER A 68 6.78 -7.57 15.35
N LYS A 69 7.92 -7.02 14.91
CA LYS A 69 9.19 -7.17 15.64
C LYS A 69 9.19 -6.45 16.98
N ALA A 70 8.57 -5.27 17.06
CA ALA A 70 8.48 -4.51 18.30
C ALA A 70 7.60 -5.21 19.34
N GLY A 71 6.54 -5.89 18.90
CA GLY A 71 5.61 -6.63 19.77
C GLY A 71 5.96 -8.09 20.00
N ASP A 72 7.02 -8.62 19.36
CA ASP A 72 7.35 -10.05 19.30
C ASP A 72 6.15 -10.94 18.90
N ASP A 73 5.35 -10.44 17.95
CA ASP A 73 4.11 -11.10 17.52
C ASP A 73 4.01 -11.16 15.99
N PRO A 74 4.18 -12.34 15.37
CA PRO A 74 4.02 -12.50 13.92
C PRO A 74 2.56 -12.35 13.44
N GLN A 75 1.55 -12.48 14.31
CA GLN A 75 0.15 -12.32 13.93
C GLN A 75 -0.14 -10.90 13.41
N ILE A 76 0.58 -9.89 13.90
CA ILE A 76 0.46 -8.49 13.44
C ILE A 76 0.66 -8.37 11.92
N VAL A 77 1.58 -9.16 11.33
CA VAL A 77 1.78 -9.17 9.87
C VAL A 77 0.59 -9.79 9.16
N LEU A 78 0.11 -10.93 9.66
CA LEU A 78 -1.00 -11.66 9.06
C LEU A 78 -2.29 -10.84 9.10
N ASP A 79 -2.59 -10.22 10.23
CA ASP A 79 -3.75 -9.35 10.40
C ASP A 79 -3.66 -8.12 9.48
N SER A 80 -2.48 -7.52 9.36
CA SER A 80 -2.27 -6.38 8.46
C SER A 80 -2.50 -6.75 6.99
N ILE A 81 -2.04 -7.94 6.56
CA ILE A 81 -2.29 -8.46 5.20
C ILE A 81 -3.78 -8.72 4.99
N GLU A 82 -4.46 -9.30 5.97
CA GLU A 82 -5.89 -9.56 5.89
C GLU A 82 -6.70 -8.24 5.79
N HIS A 83 -6.33 -7.22 6.56
CA HIS A 83 -6.91 -5.89 6.42
C HIS A 83 -6.67 -5.28 5.04
N LEU A 84 -5.44 -5.38 4.51
CA LEU A 84 -5.12 -4.91 3.16
C LEU A 84 -5.94 -5.65 2.08
N ARG A 85 -6.08 -6.96 2.22
CA ARG A 85 -6.89 -7.79 1.30
C ARG A 85 -8.36 -7.37 1.34
N ARG A 86 -8.92 -7.10 2.52
CA ARG A 86 -10.30 -6.58 2.66
C ARG A 86 -10.46 -5.22 1.99
N TYR A 87 -9.51 -4.31 2.22
CA TYR A 87 -9.49 -3.00 1.57
C TYR A 87 -9.49 -3.13 0.04
N LEU A 88 -8.58 -3.93 -0.53
CA LEU A 88 -8.51 -4.16 -1.98
C LEU A 88 -9.81 -4.78 -2.52
N ARG A 89 -10.38 -5.76 -1.82
CA ARG A 89 -11.67 -6.35 -2.20
C ARG A 89 -12.78 -5.30 -2.22
N GLN A 90 -12.91 -4.50 -1.17
CA GLN A 90 -13.93 -3.45 -1.11
C GLN A 90 -13.73 -2.40 -2.21
N LEU A 91 -12.47 -2.03 -2.46
CA LEU A 91 -12.10 -1.07 -3.49
C LEU A 91 -12.53 -1.55 -4.90
N PHE A 92 -12.40 -2.84 -5.21
CA PHE A 92 -12.71 -3.38 -6.55
C PHE A 92 -14.06 -4.12 -6.66
N THR A 93 -14.78 -4.35 -5.56
CA THR A 93 -16.06 -5.11 -5.54
C THR A 93 -17.28 -4.23 -5.25
N ALA A 94 -17.10 -2.96 -4.84
CA ALA A 94 -18.23 -2.08 -4.63
C ALA A 94 -18.84 -1.67 -5.98
N GLU A 95 -19.78 -2.48 -6.46
CA GLU A 95 -20.73 -2.12 -7.50
C GLU A 95 -21.32 -0.75 -7.19
N ALA A 96 -21.14 0.18 -8.14
CA ALA A 96 -21.98 1.34 -8.43
C ALA A 96 -22.95 1.75 -7.31
N ASN A 97 -22.44 2.32 -6.22
CA ASN A 97 -23.27 3.15 -5.34
C ASN A 97 -23.42 4.54 -5.99
N HIS A 98 -23.95 4.55 -7.22
CA HIS A 98 -24.51 5.75 -7.83
C HIS A 98 -25.84 6.02 -7.09
N PRO A 99 -26.01 7.14 -6.38
CA PRO A 99 -27.34 7.55 -5.98
C PRO A 99 -28.17 7.68 -7.26
N LYS A 100 -29.23 6.87 -7.39
CA LYS A 100 -30.21 7.08 -8.45
C LYS A 100 -30.75 8.49 -8.29
N GLU A 101 -30.50 9.35 -9.27
CA GLU A 101 -31.17 10.64 -9.38
C GLU A 101 -32.68 10.39 -9.27
N LYS A 102 -33.30 11.06 -8.30
CA LYS A 102 -34.76 11.14 -8.24
C LYS A 102 -35.20 12.03 -9.39
N GLU A 103 -35.67 11.44 -10.48
CA GLU A 103 -36.61 12.11 -11.38
C GLU A 103 -37.91 12.38 -10.63
N SER A 104 -38.21 13.65 -10.39
CA SER A 104 -39.55 14.23 -10.25
C SER A 104 -39.48 15.75 -10.36
#